data_AF-A0A397RUS5-F1
#
_entry.id   AF-A0A397RUS5-F1
#
_cell.length_a   1.000
_cell.length_b   1.000
_cell.length_c   1.000
_cell.angle_alpha   90.00
_cell.angle_beta   90.00
_cell.angle_gamma   90.00
#
_symmetry.space_group_name_H-M   'P 1'
#
loop_
_entity.id
_entity.type
_entity.pdbx_description
1 polymer ?
#
loop_
_entity_poly.entity_id
_entity_poly.type
_entity_poly.pdbx_seq_one_letter_code
_entity_poly.pdbx_strand_id
1 'polypeptide(L)' 'MPSCRELAVEIGVNHKTVERAYGELMKEGFIESIPKKGYFVSGSKSKNPMIREILSNLKAQGISKEEIEDALAELYGEEL' A
#
# COMPACT_ATOMS: atom_id res chain seq x y z
N MET A 1 14.82 3.81 7.02
CA MET A 1 15.32 2.83 6.03
C MET A 1 16.68 3.31 5.51
N PRO A 2 17.61 2.44 5.08
CA PRO A 2 18.82 2.87 4.39
C PRO A 2 18.49 3.67 3.13
N SER A 3 19.43 4.48 2.66
CA SER A 3 19.29 5.17 1.37
C SER A 3 19.37 4.18 0.20
N CYS A 4 18.78 4.54 -0.94
CA CYS A 4 18.87 3.71 -2.16
C CYS A 4 20.30 3.44 -2.62
N ARG A 5 21.27 4.33 -2.27
CA ARG A 5 22.68 4.13 -2.61
C ARG A 5 23.36 3.15 -1.66
N GLU A 6 23.11 3.25 -0.36
CA GLU A 6 23.64 2.32 0.63
C GLU A 6 23.14 0.90 0.36
N LEU A 7 21.82 0.74 0.17
CA LEU A 7 21.24 -0.57 -0.12
C LEU A 7 21.79 -1.16 -1.44
N ALA A 8 21.97 -0.33 -2.48
CA ALA A 8 22.53 -0.77 -3.75
C ALA A 8 23.97 -1.30 -3.63
N VAL A 9 24.79 -0.65 -2.80
CA VAL A 9 26.17 -1.10 -2.52
C VAL A 9 26.16 -2.40 -1.72
N GLU A 10 25.30 -2.51 -0.71
CA GLU A 10 25.19 -3.69 0.15
C GLU A 10 24.83 -4.97 -0.64
N ILE A 11 23.86 -4.85 -1.56
CA ILE A 11 23.37 -5.99 -2.35
C ILE A 11 24.04 -6.13 -3.72
N GLY A 12 24.94 -5.21 -4.10
CA GLY A 12 25.64 -5.23 -5.38
C GLY A 12 24.76 -4.99 -6.61
N VAL A 13 23.65 -4.26 -6.47
CA VAL A 13 22.68 -3.98 -7.55
C VAL A 13 22.80 -2.53 -8.00
N ASN A 14 22.42 -2.24 -9.24
CA ASN A 14 22.40 -0.86 -9.75
C ASN A 14 21.46 0.02 -8.90
N HIS A 15 21.96 1.17 -8.45
CA HIS A 15 21.20 2.17 -7.69
C HIS A 15 19.87 2.56 -8.37
N LYS A 16 19.82 2.64 -9.71
CA LYS A 16 18.58 2.93 -10.46
C LYS A 16 17.52 1.84 -10.29
N THR A 17 17.93 0.60 -10.12
CA THR A 17 17.02 -0.54 -9.86
C THR A 17 16.43 -0.42 -8.46
N VAL A 18 17.24 -0.08 -7.46
CA VAL A 18 16.76 0.13 -6.08
C VAL A 18 15.82 1.34 -5.99
N GLU A 19 16.13 2.44 -6.70
CA GLU A 19 15.21 3.59 -6.79
C GLU A 19 13.85 3.22 -7.40
N ARG A 20 13.84 2.38 -8.44
CA ARG A 20 12.59 1.89 -9.05
C ARG A 20 11.79 1.04 -8.08
N ALA A 21 12.43 0.08 -7.40
CA ALA A 21 11.78 -0.77 -6.41
C ALA A 21 11.19 0.05 -5.25
N TYR A 22 11.91 1.05 -4.74
CA TYR A 22 11.38 1.96 -3.72
C TYR A 22 10.21 2.79 -4.26
N GLY A 23 10.26 3.20 -5.53
CA GLY A 23 9.15 3.85 -6.22
C GLY A 23 7.88 3.00 -6.27
N GLU A 24 8.02 1.70 -6.52
CA GLU A 24 6.90 0.74 -6.52
C GLU A 24 6.36 0.53 -5.11
N LEU A 25 7.24 0.33 -4.13
CA LEU A 25 6.85 0.23 -2.72
C LEU A 25 6.14 1.49 -2.21
N MET A 26 6.50 2.68 -2.72
CA MET A 26 5.78 3.93 -2.43
C MET A 26 4.38 3.94 -3.05
N LYS A 27 4.24 3.47 -4.29
CA LYS A 27 2.93 3.38 -4.97
C LYS A 27 1.99 2.41 -4.29
N GLU A 28 2.54 1.30 -3.80
CA GLU A 28 1.81 0.28 -3.04
C GLU A 28 1.50 0.73 -1.61
N GLY A 29 2.11 1.83 -1.16
CA GLY A 29 1.88 2.41 0.17
C GLY A 29 2.64 1.70 1.29
N PHE A 30 3.65 0.89 0.97
CA PHE A 30 4.52 0.26 1.96
C PHE A 30 5.54 1.23 2.56
N ILE A 31 5.99 2.21 1.77
CA ILE A 31 6.99 3.19 2.22
C ILE A 31 6.57 4.61 1.86
N GLU A 32 7.06 5.58 2.63
CA GLU A 32 6.80 7.00 2.47
C GLU A 32 8.12 7.76 2.41
N SER A 33 8.21 8.74 1.51
CA SER A 33 9.36 9.65 1.44
C SER A 33 9.03 10.95 2.15
N ILE A 34 9.82 11.29 3.18
CA ILE A 34 9.70 12.58 3.86
C ILE A 34 10.84 13.48 3.37
N PRO A 35 10.54 14.67 2.80
CA PRO A 35 11.56 15.60 2.35
C PRO A 35 12.58 15.89 3.46
N LYS A 36 13.87 15.82 3.11
CA LYS A 36 15.02 16.01 4.02
C LYS A 36 15.16 14.97 5.15
N LYS A 37 14.31 13.96 5.24
CA LYS A 37 14.37 12.91 6.27
C LYS A 37 14.56 11.50 5.71
N GLY A 38 14.33 11.28 4.42
CA GLY A 38 14.54 9.99 3.75
C GLY A 38 13.29 9.11 3.72
N TYR A 39 13.50 7.80 3.63
CA TYR A 39 12.42 6.81 3.50
C TYR A 39 12.02 6.19 4.83
N PHE A 40 10.72 6.15 5.06
CA PHE A 40 10.06 5.60 6.26
C PHE A 40 9.11 4.48 5.84
N VAL A 41 9.01 3.43 6.66
CA VAL A 41 8.05 2.35 6.42
C VAL A 41 6.68 2.83 6.90
N SER A 42 5.66 2.77 6.05
CA SER A 42 4.29 3.11 6.44
C SER A 42 3.74 1.97 7.30
N GLY A 43 3.49 2.24 8.57
CA GLY A 43 3.02 1.24 9.53
C GLY A 43 1.55 0.84 9.39
N SER A 44 0.83 1.28 8.36
CA SER A 44 -0.61 1.07 8.29
C SER A 44 -1.11 0.54 6.95
N LYS A 45 -1.45 -0.75 7.01
CA LYS A 45 -2.44 -1.49 6.22
C LYS A 45 -2.20 -1.44 4.72
N SER A 46 -1.70 -2.55 4.19
CA SER A 46 -1.87 -2.99 2.81
C SER A 46 -3.21 -2.51 2.26
N LYS A 47 -3.21 -1.35 1.59
CA LYS A 47 -4.36 -0.88 0.83
C LYS A 47 -4.28 -1.59 -0.49
N ASN A 48 -4.60 -2.90 -0.46
CA ASN A 48 -4.65 -3.70 -1.67
C ASN A 48 -5.44 -2.89 -2.71
N PRO A 49 -4.81 -2.46 -3.82
CA PRO A 49 -5.40 -1.48 -4.73
C PRO A 49 -6.72 -1.99 -5.30
N MET A 50 -6.85 -3.31 -5.41
CA MET A 50 -8.09 -3.99 -5.81
C MET A 50 -9.25 -3.73 -4.85
N ILE A 51 -9.01 -3.68 -3.53
CA ILE A 51 -10.05 -3.35 -2.53
C ILE A 51 -10.54 -1.92 -2.74
N ARG A 52 -9.63 -0.98 -3.03
CA ARG A 52 -9.99 0.42 -3.25
C ARG A 52 -10.80 0.60 -4.53
N GLU A 53 -10.47 -0.15 -5.57
CA GLU A 53 -11.20 -0.15 -6.85
C GLU A 53 -12.59 -0.75 -6.69
N ILE A 54 -12.71 -1.90 -6.03
CA ILE A 54 -14.00 -2.53 -5.69
C ILE A 54 -14.86 -1.58 -4.86
N LEU A 55 -14.32 -0.99 -3.79
CA LEU A 55 -15.05 -0.02 -2.96
C LEU A 55 -15.48 1.22 -3.75
N SER A 56 -14.67 1.67 -4.72
CA SER A 56 -15.02 2.81 -5.57
C SER A 56 -16.16 2.46 -6.54
N ASN A 57 -16.16 1.24 -7.09
CA ASN A 57 -17.25 0.74 -7.92
C ASN A 57 -18.55 0.59 -7.12
N LEU A 58 -18.48 0.01 -5.91
CA LEU A 58 -19.65 -0.12 -5.03
C LEU A 58 -20.23 1.26 -4.66
N LYS A 59 -19.38 2.23 -4.37
CA LYS A 59 -19.79 3.61 -4.13
C LYS A 59 -20.43 4.25 -5.37
N ALA A 60 -19.89 4.00 -6.56
CA ALA A 60 -20.45 4.50 -7.82
C ALA A 60 -21.81 3.88 -8.15
N GLN A 61 -22.08 2.66 -7.67
CA GLN A 61 -23.38 1.99 -7.77
C GLN A 61 -24.41 2.50 -6.75
N GLY A 62 -24.04 3.48 -5.91
CA GLY A 62 -24.95 4.07 -4.93
C GLY A 62 -25.09 3.26 -3.65
N ILE A 63 -24.26 2.23 -3.46
CA ILE A 63 -24.26 1.42 -2.25
C ILE A 63 -23.71 2.27 -1.11
N SER A 64 -24.50 2.36 -0.05
CA SER A 64 -24.17 3.14 1.13
C SER A 64 -23.05 2.48 1.93
N LYS A 65 -22.39 3.25 2.81
CA LYS A 65 -21.35 2.71 3.69
C LYS A 65 -21.89 1.59 4.59
N GLU A 66 -23.15 1.70 4.97
CA GLU A 66 -23.86 0.76 5.85
C GLU A 66 -24.05 -0.59 5.16
N GLU A 67 -24.52 -0.61 3.91
CA GLU A 67 -24.69 -1.87 3.14
C GLU A 67 -23.35 -2.57 2.85
N ILE A 68 -22.27 -1.81 2.65
CA ILE A 68 -20.92 -2.40 2.49
C ILE A 68 -20.46 -3.02 3.82
N GLU A 69 -20.75 -2.36 4.95
CA GLU A 69 -20.41 -2.88 6.27
C GLU A 69 -21.23 -4.12 6.63
N ASP A 70 -22.52 -4.15 6.28
CA ASP A 70 -23.39 -5.32 6.45
C ASP A 70 -22.94 -6.50 5.58
N ALA A 71 -22.64 -6.26 4.29
CA ALA A 71 -22.14 -7.31 3.40
C ALA A 71 -20.77 -7.86 3.84
N LEU A 72 -19.89 -7.00 4.37
CA LEU A 72 -18.63 -7.44 4.97
C LEU A 72 -18.86 -8.23 6.25
N ALA A 73 -19.82 -7.83 7.08
CA ALA A 73 -20.18 -8.56 8.29
C ALA A 73 -20.81 -9.92 7.99
N GLU A 74 -21.57 -10.05 6.90
CA GLU A 74 -22.10 -11.33 6.42
C GLU A 74 -20.96 -12.24 5.89
N LEU A 75 -20.04 -11.69 5.09
CA LEU A 75 -18.93 -12.45 4.49
C LEU A 75 -17.84 -12.88 5.49
N TYR A 76 -17.59 -12.10 6.54
CA TYR A 76 -16.59 -12.39 7.57
C TYR A 76 -17.21 -12.80 8.92
N GLY A 77 -18.54 -12.88 9.00
CA GLY A 77 -19.28 -13.23 10.21
C GLY A 77 -19.40 -14.74 10.46
N GLU A 78 -19.10 -15.57 9.45
CA GLU A 78 -19.01 -17.03 9.58
C GLU A 78 -17.55 -17.50 9.58
N GLU A 79 -16.74 -17.07 10.55
CA GLU A 79 -15.58 -17.86 11.02
C GLU A 79 -14.97 -17.25 12.29
N LEU A 80 -15.45 -17.70 13.44
CA LEU A 80 -14.71 -17.75 14.71
C LEU A 80 -15.16 -18.97 15.52
#